data_AF-A0A3N5E0R0-F1
#
_entry.id   AF-A0A3N5E0R0-F1
#
_cell.length_a   1.000
_cell.length_b   1.000
_cell.length_c   1.000
_cell.angle_alpha   90.00
_cell.angle_beta   90.00
_cell.angle_gamma   90.00
#
_symmetry.space_group_name_H-M   'P 1'
#
loop_
_entity.id
_entity.type
_entity.pdbx_description
1 polymer ?
#
loop_
_entity_poly.entity_id
_entity_poly.type
_entity_poly.pdbx_seq_one_letter_code
_entity_poly.pdbx_strand_id
1 'polypeptide(L)'
;MLKRSNFIIIGSTGNYTGKTEFACRLIENHSRKNQVIGVKVLTIDPSKGNCPVGIDRCDVKSSLVDDFNITEETILYPNKNTSRMLKSGAQRVFLLKVNKNSLEKGLNALLEIIPTNVMVICESNSLRKVLEPGLFLVIKDVADKAIKESCSEVIHFANKIIKFSKMNWNFPPNRILIKDDGWIIKEKATAIILAGGKSSRMGGEDKSLLPINDEPLIQSITKQLSEHFDEVIIGANDAEKYNFLNLRIIPDIERGKGPLMGIYSCLKASKSDVNFITACDIPVMNLSLIHSMINLSSNTDIVMPLSKENEQEPLFAVYRKRVAEKAERILQENGRRIIDLLKHSSYQYVDFDCGTWYQNLNHKEEYLKFVKNPDERDCNRV
;
A
#
# COMPACT_ATOMS: atom_id res chain seq x y z
N MET A 1 -9.86 -1.84 -17.16
CA MET A 1 -10.29 -1.03 -15.99
C MET A 1 -9.57 0.31 -16.07
N LEU A 2 -10.26 1.43 -15.86
CA LEU A 2 -9.64 2.76 -15.98
C LEU A 2 -8.70 3.02 -14.79
N LYS A 3 -7.52 3.61 -15.03
CA LYS A 3 -6.55 3.95 -13.97
C LYS A 3 -6.50 5.46 -13.71
N ARG A 4 -6.53 5.86 -12.44
CA ARG A 4 -6.48 7.27 -12.00
C ARG A 4 -5.69 7.41 -10.69
N SER A 5 -4.42 7.83 -10.77
CA SER A 5 -3.54 8.05 -9.62
C SER A 5 -4.06 9.13 -8.66
N ASN A 6 -4.74 10.14 -9.18
CA ASN A 6 -5.31 11.26 -8.44
C ASN A 6 -6.57 10.89 -7.64
N PHE A 7 -7.12 9.68 -7.83
CA PHE A 7 -8.25 9.17 -7.05
C PHE A 7 -7.76 8.37 -5.84
N ILE A 8 -8.40 8.62 -4.69
CA ILE A 8 -8.40 7.69 -3.55
C ILE A 8 -9.83 7.21 -3.33
N ILE A 9 -10.02 5.89 -3.34
CA ILE A 9 -11.31 5.28 -3.01
C ILE A 9 -11.25 4.79 -1.57
N ILE A 10 -12.26 5.14 -0.79
CA ILE A 10 -12.47 4.67 0.58
C ILE A 10 -13.71 3.77 0.59
N GLY A 11 -13.46 2.49 0.83
CA GLY A 11 -14.46 1.46 1.08
C GLY A 11 -14.67 1.19 2.57
N SER A 12 -15.63 0.31 2.88
CA SER A 12 -15.92 -0.14 4.24
C SER A 12 -16.56 -1.52 4.30
N THR A 13 -16.20 -2.31 5.31
CA THR A 13 -16.80 -3.64 5.57
C THR A 13 -18.24 -3.58 6.04
N GLY A 14 -18.61 -2.55 6.81
CA GLY A 14 -19.92 -2.41 7.44
C GLY A 14 -20.61 -1.07 7.15
N ASN A 15 -21.76 -0.85 7.78
CA ASN A 15 -22.39 0.47 7.88
C ASN A 15 -21.79 1.21 9.08
N TYR A 16 -21.72 2.55 9.03
CA TYR A 16 -21.26 3.40 10.16
C TYR A 16 -19.80 3.18 10.63
N THR A 17 -18.92 2.65 9.78
CA THR A 17 -17.51 2.34 10.14
C THR A 17 -16.57 3.55 10.18
N GLY A 18 -17.06 4.75 10.49
CA GLY A 18 -16.23 5.98 10.49
C GLY A 18 -15.72 6.42 9.11
N LYS A 19 -16.17 5.81 8.01
CA LYS A 19 -15.69 6.06 6.64
C LYS A 19 -15.75 7.54 6.22
N THR A 20 -16.91 8.18 6.40
CA THR A 20 -17.08 9.59 6.05
C THR A 20 -16.23 10.50 6.91
N GLU A 21 -16.06 10.19 8.19
CA GLU A 21 -15.16 10.97 9.04
C GLU A 21 -13.71 10.82 8.55
N PHE A 22 -13.25 9.62 8.19
CA PHE A 22 -11.91 9.43 7.63
C PHE A 22 -11.71 10.25 6.36
N ALA A 23 -12.70 10.26 5.46
CA ALA A 23 -12.69 11.08 4.25
C ALA A 23 -12.62 12.59 4.57
N CYS A 24 -13.42 13.06 5.54
CA CYS A 24 -13.39 14.44 6.01
C CYS A 24 -12.01 14.83 6.55
N ARG A 25 -11.37 13.97 7.34
CA ARG A 25 -10.01 14.21 7.85
C ARG A 25 -8.95 14.24 6.75
N LEU A 26 -9.09 13.43 5.71
CA LEU A 26 -8.20 13.54 4.54
C LEU A 26 -8.37 14.87 3.82
N ILE A 27 -9.61 15.33 3.63
CA ILE A 27 -9.90 16.64 3.03
C ILE A 27 -9.26 17.75 3.88
N GLU A 28 -9.44 17.73 5.20
CA GLU A 28 -8.86 18.73 6.12
C GLU A 28 -7.34 18.80 6.03
N ASN A 29 -6.67 17.64 5.89
CA ASN A 29 -5.22 17.56 5.80
C ASN A 29 -4.66 18.14 4.50
N HIS A 30 -5.41 18.07 3.39
CA HIS A 30 -4.87 18.28 2.04
C HIS A 30 -5.46 19.47 1.29
N SER A 31 -6.70 19.86 1.58
CA SER A 31 -7.44 20.92 0.85
C SER A 31 -6.80 22.31 0.94
N ARG A 32 -5.97 22.57 1.96
CA ARG A 32 -5.25 23.85 2.09
C ARG A 32 -4.17 24.06 1.05
N LYS A 33 -3.62 22.98 0.49
CA LYS A 33 -2.49 23.02 -0.45
C LYS A 33 -2.84 22.46 -1.83
N ASN A 34 -3.94 21.73 -1.94
CA ASN A 34 -4.32 21.00 -3.15
C ASN A 34 -5.80 21.25 -3.46
N GLN A 35 -6.14 21.21 -4.75
CA GLN A 35 -7.55 21.18 -5.17
C GLN A 35 -8.11 19.79 -4.88
N VAL A 36 -9.08 19.71 -3.97
CA VAL A 36 -9.69 18.45 -3.52
C VAL A 36 -11.18 18.43 -3.84
N ILE A 37 -11.62 17.38 -4.53
CA ILE A 37 -13.03 17.10 -4.81
C ILE A 37 -13.47 15.87 -4.01
N GLY A 38 -14.61 15.99 -3.34
CA GLY A 38 -15.27 14.86 -2.70
C GLY A 38 -16.22 14.16 -3.67
N VAL A 39 -16.23 12.83 -3.65
CA VAL A 39 -17.20 12.03 -4.42
C VAL A 39 -17.84 11.02 -3.48
N LYS A 40 -19.15 10.84 -3.59
CA LYS A 40 -19.86 9.74 -2.95
C LYS A 40 -20.61 8.95 -4.02
N VAL A 41 -20.42 7.64 -4.03
CA VAL A 41 -21.14 6.76 -4.96
C VAL A 41 -22.14 5.91 -4.20
N LEU A 42 -23.40 5.97 -4.62
CA LEU A 42 -24.49 5.13 -4.14
C LEU A 42 -24.90 4.19 -5.28
N THR A 43 -24.58 2.91 -5.13
CA THR A 43 -25.01 1.88 -6.06
C THR A 43 -26.40 1.37 -5.67
N ILE A 44 -27.33 1.39 -6.62
CA ILE A 44 -28.71 0.91 -6.47
C ILE A 44 -28.83 -0.45 -7.17
N ASP A 45 -29.45 -1.41 -6.49
CA ASP A 45 -29.77 -2.73 -7.03
C ASP A 45 -31.30 -2.82 -7.20
N PRO A 46 -31.83 -2.72 -8.44
CA PRO A 46 -33.27 -2.77 -8.69
C PRO A 46 -33.92 -4.07 -8.22
N SER A 47 -33.15 -5.18 -8.15
CA SER A 47 -33.65 -6.49 -7.76
C SER A 47 -33.89 -6.63 -6.25
N LYS A 48 -33.28 -5.78 -5.43
CA LYS A 48 -33.34 -5.88 -3.96
C LYS A 48 -34.46 -5.05 -3.30
N GLY A 49 -35.33 -4.42 -4.10
CA GLY A 49 -36.63 -3.87 -3.69
C GLY A 49 -36.65 -2.73 -2.65
N ASN A 50 -35.58 -2.50 -1.88
CA ASN A 50 -35.48 -1.41 -0.91
C ASN A 50 -34.03 -1.02 -0.63
N CYS A 51 -33.83 0.28 -0.37
CA CYS A 51 -32.55 0.88 -0.02
C CYS A 51 -31.97 0.21 1.26
N PRO A 52 -30.69 -0.20 1.28
CA PRO A 52 -30.07 -0.84 2.45
C PRO A 52 -29.82 0.10 3.65
N VAL A 53 -30.36 1.32 3.62
CA VAL A 53 -30.18 2.34 4.65
C VAL A 53 -31.57 2.71 5.18
N GLY A 54 -32.01 2.02 6.23
CA GLY A 54 -33.23 2.32 6.99
C GLY A 54 -33.11 3.63 7.78
N ILE A 55 -32.97 4.75 7.09
CA ILE A 55 -33.02 6.09 7.67
C ILE A 55 -34.13 6.85 6.96
N ASP A 56 -35.14 7.27 7.72
CA ASP A 56 -36.30 8.07 7.29
C ASP A 56 -35.98 9.51 6.81
N ARG A 57 -34.72 9.79 6.46
CA ARG A 57 -34.23 11.10 5.98
C ARG A 57 -33.24 10.98 4.83
N CYS A 58 -33.40 9.95 4.01
CA CYS A 58 -32.61 9.78 2.80
C CYS A 58 -33.44 10.26 1.60
N ASP A 59 -32.95 11.23 0.83
CA ASP A 59 -33.46 11.57 -0.52
C ASP A 59 -33.26 10.43 -1.54
N VAL A 60 -33.27 9.17 -1.09
CA VAL A 60 -33.11 7.93 -1.86
C VAL A 60 -34.44 7.24 -2.09
N LYS A 61 -35.57 7.82 -1.62
CA LYS A 61 -36.91 7.40 -2.05
C LYS A 61 -37.22 7.74 -3.52
N SER A 62 -36.38 8.51 -4.20
CA SER A 62 -36.50 8.73 -5.64
C SER A 62 -35.99 7.49 -6.39
N SER A 63 -36.87 6.73 -7.02
CA SER A 63 -36.51 5.81 -8.09
C SER A 63 -35.60 6.53 -9.09
N LEU A 64 -34.48 5.90 -9.46
CA LEU A 64 -33.67 6.36 -10.59
C LEU A 64 -34.55 6.27 -11.84
N VAL A 65 -34.81 7.39 -12.51
CA VAL A 65 -35.53 7.43 -13.79
C VAL A 65 -34.60 6.95 -14.92
N ASP A 66 -33.31 7.28 -14.82
CA ASP A 66 -32.25 6.92 -15.78
C ASP A 66 -31.22 5.95 -15.17
N ASP A 67 -30.26 5.48 -15.97
CA ASP A 67 -29.16 4.59 -15.54
C ASP A 67 -28.35 5.12 -14.35
N PHE A 68 -28.20 6.43 -14.27
CA PHE A 68 -27.46 7.13 -13.22
C PHE A 68 -27.95 8.58 -13.09
N ASN A 69 -27.60 9.20 -11.97
CA ASN A 69 -27.82 10.62 -11.72
C ASN A 69 -26.61 11.17 -10.94
N ILE A 70 -26.07 12.29 -11.42
CA ILE A 70 -24.99 13.03 -10.75
C ILE A 70 -25.57 14.32 -10.22
N THR A 71 -25.36 14.57 -8.93
CA THR A 71 -25.73 15.83 -8.28
C THR A 71 -24.53 16.44 -7.60
N GLU A 72 -24.42 17.76 -7.66
CA GLU A 72 -23.43 18.50 -6.88
C GLU A 72 -24.07 18.96 -5.58
N GLU A 73 -23.39 18.73 -4.46
CA GLU A 73 -23.81 19.26 -3.18
C GLU A 73 -23.51 20.75 -3.14
N THR A 74 -24.55 21.58 -3.03
CA THR A 74 -24.43 23.04 -2.94
C THR A 74 -24.88 23.59 -1.59
N ILE A 75 -25.46 22.75 -0.72
CA ILE A 75 -26.09 23.17 0.54
C ILE A 75 -25.47 22.46 1.75
N LEU A 76 -25.14 23.24 2.78
CA LEU A 76 -24.49 22.76 4.01
C LEU A 76 -25.50 22.27 5.05
N TYR A 77 -26.08 21.08 4.86
CA TYR A 77 -26.90 20.45 5.90
C TYR A 77 -26.02 19.79 6.99
N PRO A 78 -26.27 20.00 8.30
CA PRO A 78 -25.41 19.47 9.36
C PRO A 78 -25.23 17.95 9.36
N ASN A 79 -26.26 17.20 8.97
CA ASN A 79 -26.32 15.74 9.14
C ASN A 79 -26.13 14.94 7.84
N LYS A 80 -25.87 15.59 6.70
CA LYS A 80 -25.66 14.92 5.40
C LYS A 80 -24.16 14.71 5.16
N ASN A 81 -23.75 13.47 4.85
CA ASN A 81 -22.33 13.13 4.67
C ASN A 81 -21.62 13.98 3.61
N THR A 82 -22.28 14.25 2.49
CA THR A 82 -21.75 15.09 1.40
C THR A 82 -21.53 16.53 1.86
N SER A 83 -22.45 17.08 2.67
CA SER A 83 -22.27 18.39 3.30
C SER A 83 -21.11 18.42 4.31
N ARG A 84 -20.76 17.29 4.94
CA ARG A 84 -19.58 17.22 5.82
C ARG A 84 -18.27 17.33 5.03
N MET A 85 -18.17 16.68 3.87
CA MET A 85 -16.99 16.80 3.00
C MET A 85 -16.74 18.25 2.55
N LEU A 86 -17.79 18.98 2.19
CA LEU A 86 -17.69 20.42 1.88
C LEU A 86 -17.19 21.22 3.09
N LYS A 87 -17.77 20.99 4.29
CA LYS A 87 -17.34 21.66 5.53
C LYS A 87 -15.88 21.41 5.88
N SER A 88 -15.35 20.24 5.52
CA SER A 88 -13.95 19.87 5.73
C SER A 88 -12.98 20.50 4.73
N GLY A 89 -13.47 21.21 3.71
CA GLY A 89 -12.64 21.99 2.77
C GLY A 89 -12.62 21.47 1.33
N ALA A 90 -13.44 20.49 0.97
CA ALA A 90 -13.55 20.08 -0.43
C ALA A 90 -14.14 21.23 -1.26
N GLN A 91 -13.55 21.49 -2.43
CA GLN A 91 -13.99 22.60 -3.30
C GLN A 91 -15.36 22.33 -3.88
N ARG A 92 -15.59 21.08 -4.27
CA ARG A 92 -16.83 20.57 -4.84
C ARG A 92 -17.06 19.16 -4.30
N VAL A 93 -18.33 18.78 -4.16
CA VAL A 93 -18.69 17.43 -3.73
C VAL A 93 -19.79 16.89 -4.63
N PHE A 94 -19.53 15.75 -5.26
CA PHE A 94 -20.50 15.09 -6.14
C PHE A 94 -21.08 13.84 -5.50
N LEU A 95 -22.37 13.63 -5.73
CA LEU A 95 -23.08 12.39 -5.44
C LEU A 95 -23.46 11.73 -6.76
N LEU A 96 -22.88 10.55 -7.01
CA LEU A 96 -23.27 9.66 -8.11
C LEU A 96 -24.21 8.59 -7.56
N LYS A 97 -25.49 8.66 -7.92
CA LYS A 97 -26.45 7.56 -7.77
C LYS A 97 -26.45 6.76 -9.06
N VAL A 98 -26.23 5.45 -9.01
CA VAL A 98 -26.05 4.64 -10.23
C VAL A 98 -26.58 3.22 -10.06
N ASN A 99 -27.23 2.70 -11.10
CA ASN A 99 -27.62 1.30 -11.15
C ASN A 99 -26.37 0.39 -11.15
N LYS A 100 -26.42 -0.74 -10.42
CA LYS A 100 -25.28 -1.69 -10.31
C LYS A 100 -24.71 -2.09 -11.68
N ASN A 101 -25.56 -2.23 -12.68
CA ASN A 101 -25.19 -2.64 -14.04
C ASN A 101 -24.67 -1.49 -14.93
N SER A 102 -24.81 -0.23 -14.47
CA SER A 102 -24.47 0.98 -15.24
C SER A 102 -23.33 1.75 -14.57
N LEU A 103 -22.54 1.10 -13.70
CA LEU A 103 -21.50 1.71 -12.90
C LEU A 103 -20.39 2.36 -13.75
N GLU A 104 -19.97 1.71 -14.83
CA GLU A 104 -18.97 2.24 -15.76
C GLU A 104 -19.49 3.47 -16.50
N LYS A 105 -20.75 3.43 -16.97
CA LYS A 105 -21.42 4.57 -17.61
C LYS A 105 -21.51 5.77 -16.66
N GLY A 106 -21.89 5.55 -15.40
CA GLY A 106 -21.94 6.59 -14.38
C GLY A 106 -20.56 7.15 -14.01
N LEU A 107 -19.51 6.31 -13.98
CA LEU A 107 -18.13 6.76 -13.78
C LEU A 107 -17.66 7.64 -14.95
N ASN A 108 -17.89 7.23 -16.20
CA ASN A 108 -17.47 8.01 -17.36
C ASN A 108 -18.11 9.41 -17.38
N ALA A 109 -19.42 9.49 -17.14
CA ALA A 109 -20.12 10.77 -17.02
C ALA A 109 -19.58 11.63 -15.86
N LEU A 110 -19.20 11.02 -14.73
CA LEU A 110 -18.59 11.75 -13.62
C LEU A 110 -17.21 12.31 -14.00
N LEU A 111 -16.42 11.55 -14.76
CA LEU A 111 -15.08 11.97 -15.20
C LEU A 111 -15.10 13.08 -16.25
N GLU A 112 -16.19 13.23 -17.01
CA GLU A 112 -16.38 14.39 -17.90
C GLU A 112 -16.55 15.70 -17.11
N ILE A 113 -17.02 15.61 -15.86
CA ILE A 113 -17.28 16.77 -14.99
C ILE A 113 -16.08 17.10 -14.09
N ILE A 114 -15.33 16.07 -13.66
CA ILE A 114 -14.18 16.22 -12.75
C ILE A 114 -12.92 16.58 -13.55
N PRO A 115 -12.25 17.71 -13.26
CA PRO A 115 -10.98 18.04 -13.91
C PRO A 115 -9.90 16.98 -13.64
N THR A 116 -8.96 16.81 -14.56
CA THR A 116 -7.91 15.78 -14.45
C THR A 116 -6.80 16.13 -13.45
N ASN A 117 -6.62 17.42 -13.14
CA ASN A 117 -5.55 17.96 -12.30
C ASN A 117 -5.97 18.23 -10.85
N VAL A 118 -7.01 17.56 -10.36
CA VAL A 118 -7.49 17.68 -8.98
C VAL A 118 -7.40 16.34 -8.26
N MET A 119 -7.26 16.39 -6.95
CA MET A 119 -7.24 15.20 -6.11
C MET A 119 -8.66 14.81 -5.71
N VAL A 120 -9.03 13.55 -5.92
CA VAL A 120 -10.39 13.07 -5.70
C VAL A 120 -10.45 12.10 -4.53
N ILE A 121 -11.27 12.42 -3.52
CA ILE A 121 -11.56 11.54 -2.39
C ILE A 121 -12.96 10.96 -2.57
N CYS A 122 -13.01 9.68 -2.91
CA CYS A 122 -14.24 8.99 -3.28
C CYS A 122 -14.68 7.96 -2.21
N GLU A 123 -15.86 8.11 -1.65
CA GLU A 123 -16.50 7.07 -0.84
C GLU A 123 -17.26 6.06 -1.71
N SER A 124 -16.70 4.86 -1.88
CA SER A 124 -17.38 3.75 -2.57
C SER A 124 -16.70 2.41 -2.34
N ASN A 125 -17.49 1.33 -2.20
CA ASN A 125 -16.97 -0.02 -2.41
C ASN A 125 -17.01 -0.36 -3.91
N SER A 126 -18.20 -0.23 -4.50
CA SER A 126 -18.49 -0.69 -5.86
C SER A 126 -17.61 -0.04 -6.92
N LEU A 127 -17.26 1.24 -6.77
CA LEU A 127 -16.47 1.97 -7.78
C LEU A 127 -15.12 1.31 -8.06
N ARG A 128 -14.55 0.61 -7.07
CA ARG A 128 -13.30 -0.14 -7.24
C ARG A 128 -13.41 -1.23 -8.31
N LYS A 129 -14.61 -1.72 -8.65
CA LYS A 129 -14.81 -2.73 -9.71
C LYS A 129 -14.51 -2.21 -11.12
N VAL A 130 -14.59 -0.89 -11.32
CA VAL A 130 -14.45 -0.25 -12.65
C VAL A 130 -13.32 0.78 -12.71
N LEU A 131 -12.80 1.19 -11.54
CA LEU A 131 -11.71 2.15 -11.41
C LEU A 131 -10.56 1.57 -10.58
N GLU A 132 -9.34 1.67 -11.09
CA GLU A 132 -8.10 1.51 -10.36
C GLU A 132 -7.63 2.88 -9.84
N PRO A 133 -7.87 3.20 -8.55
CA PRO A 133 -7.41 4.44 -7.96
C PRO A 133 -5.90 4.40 -7.66
N GLY A 134 -5.30 5.55 -7.38
CA GLY A 134 -3.96 5.62 -6.80
C GLY A 134 -3.88 4.89 -5.47
N LEU A 135 -4.93 4.99 -4.65
CA LEU A 135 -5.11 4.17 -3.44
C LEU A 135 -6.56 3.70 -3.26
N PHE A 136 -6.71 2.45 -2.86
CA PHE A 136 -7.94 1.88 -2.32
C PHE A 136 -7.76 1.54 -0.84
N LEU A 137 -8.47 2.27 0.02
CA LEU A 137 -8.48 2.06 1.47
C LEU A 137 -9.78 1.38 1.88
N VAL A 138 -9.72 0.42 2.79
CA VAL A 138 -10.92 -0.21 3.38
C VAL A 138 -10.95 0.05 4.87
N ILE A 139 -12.02 0.71 5.33
CA ILE A 139 -12.25 0.86 6.76
C ILE A 139 -13.01 -0.36 7.29
N LYS A 140 -12.41 -1.08 8.24
CA LYS A 140 -12.99 -2.26 8.88
C LYS A 140 -13.30 -1.96 10.34
N ASP A 141 -14.57 -1.96 10.71
CA ASP A 141 -14.93 -1.92 12.14
C ASP A 141 -14.53 -3.26 12.78
N VAL A 142 -13.83 -3.22 13.90
CA VAL A 142 -13.43 -4.43 14.63
C VAL A 142 -14.62 -5.19 15.21
N ALA A 143 -15.77 -4.51 15.39
CA ALA A 143 -17.01 -5.12 15.85
C ALA A 143 -17.80 -5.81 14.72
N ASP A 144 -17.47 -5.53 13.44
CA ASP A 144 -18.13 -6.15 12.30
C ASP A 144 -17.81 -7.66 12.27
N LYS A 145 -18.85 -8.48 12.41
CA LYS A 145 -18.75 -9.94 12.26
C LYS A 145 -18.82 -10.41 10.81
N ALA A 146 -19.37 -9.56 9.93
CA ALA A 146 -19.57 -9.87 8.52
C ALA A 146 -19.08 -8.72 7.64
N ILE A 147 -18.61 -9.06 6.44
CA ILE A 147 -18.22 -8.10 5.42
C ILE A 147 -19.38 -7.96 4.44
N LYS A 148 -19.81 -6.73 4.16
CA LYS A 148 -20.78 -6.43 3.10
C LYS A 148 -20.36 -7.05 1.77
N GLU A 149 -21.31 -7.60 1.03
CA GLU A 149 -21.12 -8.16 -0.33
C GLU A 149 -20.32 -7.20 -1.23
N SER A 150 -20.73 -5.93 -1.29
CA SER A 150 -20.02 -4.91 -2.08
C SER A 150 -18.54 -4.74 -1.72
N CYS A 151 -18.15 -4.97 -0.47
CA CYS A 151 -16.77 -4.88 0.00
C CYS A 151 -16.02 -6.21 -0.20
N SER A 152 -16.65 -7.36 0.03
CA SER A 152 -15.99 -8.67 -0.09
C SER A 152 -15.47 -8.91 -1.51
N GLU A 153 -16.19 -8.41 -2.51
CA GLU A 153 -15.78 -8.51 -3.92
C GLU A 153 -14.52 -7.70 -4.27
N VAL A 154 -14.15 -6.69 -3.48
CA VAL A 154 -13.05 -5.77 -3.83
C VAL A 154 -11.97 -5.64 -2.76
N ILE A 155 -12.17 -6.16 -1.55
CA ILE A 155 -11.27 -5.98 -0.40
C ILE A 155 -9.85 -6.47 -0.66
N HIS A 156 -9.68 -7.49 -1.51
CA HIS A 156 -8.37 -8.01 -1.90
C HIS A 156 -7.53 -7.01 -2.72
N PHE A 157 -8.16 -5.97 -3.30
CA PHE A 157 -7.47 -4.86 -3.95
C PHE A 157 -7.04 -3.75 -2.99
N ALA A 158 -7.33 -3.86 -1.69
CA ALA A 158 -7.06 -2.78 -0.74
C ALA A 158 -5.56 -2.61 -0.53
N ASN A 159 -5.04 -1.41 -0.82
CA ASN A 159 -3.69 -1.04 -0.42
C ASN A 159 -3.60 -0.99 1.11
N LYS A 160 -4.68 -0.60 1.81
CA LYS A 160 -4.72 -0.61 3.27
C LYS A 160 -6.07 -0.99 3.86
N ILE A 161 -6.03 -1.89 4.85
CA ILE A 161 -7.17 -2.18 5.70
C ILE A 161 -6.97 -1.45 7.04
N ILE A 162 -7.79 -0.44 7.28
CA ILE A 162 -7.73 0.43 8.46
C ILE A 162 -8.76 -0.07 9.47
N LYS A 163 -8.30 -0.51 10.64
CA LYS A 163 -9.17 -0.96 11.73
C LYS A 163 -9.75 0.26 12.44
N PHE A 164 -11.08 0.26 12.58
CA PHE A 164 -11.84 1.27 13.30
C PHE A 164 -12.44 0.65 14.56
N SER A 165 -12.31 1.32 15.71
CA SER A 165 -12.93 0.91 16.96
C SER A 165 -13.11 2.12 17.86
N LYS A 166 -14.26 2.24 18.52
CA LYS A 166 -14.53 3.29 19.52
C LYS A 166 -14.10 4.69 19.03
N MET A 167 -14.53 5.08 17.84
CA MET A 167 -14.22 6.38 17.20
C MET A 167 -12.73 6.62 16.88
N ASN A 168 -11.90 5.59 16.88
CA ASN A 168 -10.47 5.69 16.58
C ASN A 168 -10.05 4.75 15.44
N TRP A 169 -9.07 5.18 14.65
CA TRP A 169 -8.41 4.33 13.65
C TRP A 169 -7.03 3.89 14.13
N ASN A 170 -6.65 2.66 13.83
CA ASN A 170 -5.27 2.20 14.05
C ASN A 170 -4.27 2.84 13.09
N PHE A 171 -4.75 3.48 12.03
CA PHE A 171 -3.95 4.18 11.03
C PHE A 171 -4.50 5.60 10.81
N PRO A 172 -3.74 6.65 11.12
CA PRO A 172 -4.25 8.02 11.07
C PRO A 172 -4.28 8.58 9.64
N PRO A 173 -5.28 9.42 9.28
CA PRO A 173 -5.42 10.01 7.94
C PRO A 173 -4.21 10.82 7.46
N ASN A 174 -3.43 11.42 8.35
CA ASN A 174 -2.25 12.24 8.00
C ASN A 174 -1.07 11.43 7.43
N ARG A 175 -1.20 10.10 7.37
CA ARG A 175 -0.22 9.21 6.73
C ARG A 175 -0.58 8.83 5.30
N ILE A 176 -1.71 9.33 4.81
CA ILE A 176 -2.03 9.34 3.39
C ILE A 176 -1.57 10.70 2.87
N LEU A 177 -0.62 10.70 1.94
CA LEU A 177 0.01 11.90 1.41
C LEU A 177 -0.28 12.05 -0.08
N ILE A 178 -0.07 13.26 -0.59
CA ILE A 178 -0.05 13.56 -2.01
C ILE A 178 1.40 13.73 -2.42
N LYS A 179 1.81 13.03 -3.47
CA LYS A 179 3.13 13.14 -4.07
C LYS A 179 2.95 13.15 -5.57
N ASP A 180 3.61 14.12 -6.23
CA ASP A 180 3.42 14.42 -7.64
C ASP A 180 1.91 14.57 -7.94
N ASP A 181 1.32 13.70 -8.77
CA ASP A 181 -0.10 13.69 -9.10
C ASP A 181 -0.85 12.46 -8.54
N GLY A 182 -0.37 11.91 -7.42
CA GLY A 182 -0.84 10.65 -6.86
C GLY A 182 -0.98 10.63 -5.35
N TRP A 183 -1.76 9.67 -4.86
CA TRP A 183 -1.87 9.35 -3.44
C TRP A 183 -0.85 8.29 -3.03
N ILE A 184 -0.17 8.49 -1.91
CA ILE A 184 0.77 7.52 -1.33
C ILE A 184 0.47 7.23 0.14
N ILE A 185 0.92 6.07 0.62
CA ILE A 185 0.82 5.66 2.03
C ILE A 185 2.21 5.72 2.65
N LYS A 186 2.33 6.46 3.76
CA LYS A 186 3.50 6.39 4.63
C LYS A 186 3.24 5.38 5.75
N GLU A 187 3.89 4.24 5.74
CA GLU A 187 3.71 3.15 6.70
C GLU A 187 4.43 3.42 8.02
N LYS A 188 3.83 2.98 9.13
CA LYS A 188 4.48 2.97 10.46
C LYS A 188 5.40 1.76 10.57
N ALA A 189 6.40 1.72 9.70
CA ALA A 189 7.29 0.60 9.51
C ALA A 189 8.70 1.10 9.15
N THR A 190 9.68 0.22 9.32
CA THR A 190 11.04 0.42 8.85
C THR A 190 11.25 -0.40 7.58
N ALA A 191 11.82 0.19 6.55
CA ALA A 191 12.37 -0.55 5.42
C ALA A 191 13.85 -0.85 5.67
N ILE A 192 14.26 -2.09 5.46
CA ILE A 192 15.61 -2.60 5.70
C ILE A 192 16.14 -3.10 4.37
N ILE A 193 17.20 -2.46 3.87
CA ILE A 193 17.88 -2.89 2.64
C ILE A 193 19.14 -3.64 3.06
N LEU A 194 19.20 -4.95 2.82
CA LEU A 194 20.39 -5.74 3.07
C LEU A 194 21.36 -5.60 1.90
N ALA A 195 22.47 -4.91 2.15
CA ALA A 195 23.50 -4.60 1.16
C ALA A 195 24.85 -5.25 1.54
N GLY A 196 24.79 -6.40 2.18
CA GLY A 196 25.93 -7.21 2.62
C GLY A 196 26.06 -8.52 1.84
N GLY A 197 27.29 -8.92 1.54
CA GLY A 197 27.60 -10.18 0.85
C GLY A 197 28.91 -10.08 0.08
N LYS A 198 29.56 -11.22 -0.21
CA LYS A 198 30.71 -11.24 -1.12
C LYS A 198 30.17 -11.26 -2.56
N SER A 199 30.30 -10.17 -3.30
CA SER A 199 29.91 -10.03 -4.72
C SER A 199 30.79 -10.85 -5.68
N SER A 200 31.20 -12.06 -5.28
CA SER A 200 32.14 -12.91 -6.03
C SER A 200 31.59 -13.32 -7.40
N ARG A 201 30.26 -13.38 -7.56
CA ARG A 201 29.58 -13.76 -8.82
C ARG A 201 29.47 -12.63 -9.86
N MET A 202 29.94 -11.42 -9.55
CA MET A 202 29.91 -10.24 -10.43
C MET A 202 31.28 -9.75 -10.86
N GLY A 203 32.28 -10.65 -10.88
CA GLY A 203 33.64 -10.27 -11.26
C GLY A 203 34.32 -9.31 -10.28
N GLY A 204 33.86 -9.22 -9.03
CA GLY A 204 34.41 -8.34 -8.00
C GLY A 204 33.82 -6.92 -7.97
N GLU A 205 32.97 -6.55 -8.93
CA GLU A 205 32.23 -5.29 -8.90
C GLU A 205 31.14 -5.33 -7.81
N ASP A 206 31.01 -4.22 -7.10
CA ASP A 206 30.03 -4.12 -6.03
C ASP A 206 28.62 -3.87 -6.58
N LYS A 207 27.79 -4.91 -6.56
CA LYS A 207 26.41 -4.91 -7.07
C LYS A 207 25.59 -3.70 -6.63
N SER A 208 25.67 -3.35 -5.34
CA SER A 208 24.84 -2.29 -4.76
C SER A 208 25.12 -0.91 -5.35
N LEU A 209 26.31 -0.71 -5.94
CA LEU A 209 26.75 0.54 -6.55
C LEU A 209 26.67 0.53 -8.08
N LEU A 210 26.16 -0.54 -8.69
CA LEU A 210 25.97 -0.58 -10.14
C LEU A 210 24.95 0.50 -10.57
N PRO A 211 25.25 1.31 -11.60
CA PRO A 211 24.42 2.43 -11.99
C PRO A 211 23.17 2.00 -12.77
N ILE A 212 21.99 2.47 -12.36
CA ILE A 212 20.74 2.40 -13.11
C ILE A 212 20.31 3.82 -13.38
N ASN A 213 20.22 4.21 -14.66
CA ASN A 213 19.93 5.58 -15.08
C ASN A 213 20.86 6.60 -14.38
N ASP A 214 22.16 6.33 -14.37
CA ASP A 214 23.21 7.14 -13.74
C ASP A 214 23.19 7.23 -12.21
N GLU A 215 22.34 6.44 -11.53
CA GLU A 215 22.28 6.38 -10.07
C GLU A 215 22.61 4.98 -9.53
N PRO A 216 23.39 4.83 -8.44
CA PRO A 216 23.59 3.55 -7.78
C PRO A 216 22.30 2.78 -7.53
N LEU A 217 22.29 1.48 -7.78
CA LEU A 217 21.15 0.58 -7.54
C LEU A 217 20.54 0.76 -6.14
N ILE A 218 21.40 0.79 -5.11
CA ILE A 218 20.94 1.02 -3.74
C ILE A 218 20.27 2.39 -3.56
N GLN A 219 20.74 3.43 -4.26
CA GLN A 219 20.13 4.76 -4.21
C GLN A 219 18.73 4.74 -4.83
N SER A 220 18.55 4.05 -5.97
CA SER A 220 17.23 3.86 -6.58
C SER A 220 16.25 3.15 -5.63
N ILE A 221 16.69 2.07 -4.97
CA ILE A 221 15.87 1.35 -3.99
C ILE A 221 15.51 2.25 -2.81
N THR A 222 16.48 3.02 -2.27
CA THR A 222 16.21 3.93 -1.15
C THR A 222 15.17 4.98 -1.50
N LYS A 223 15.24 5.59 -2.69
CA LYS A 223 14.26 6.58 -3.15
C LYS A 223 12.85 6.01 -3.23
N GLN A 224 12.70 4.79 -3.75
CA GLN A 224 11.39 4.10 -3.83
C GLN A 224 10.77 3.84 -2.43
N LEU A 225 11.60 3.69 -1.39
CA LEU A 225 11.15 3.35 -0.04
C LEU A 225 11.04 4.56 0.91
N SER A 226 11.88 5.58 0.76
CA SER A 226 11.99 6.69 1.73
C SER A 226 10.70 7.49 1.94
N GLU A 227 9.84 7.57 0.92
CA GLU A 227 8.57 8.31 1.02
C GLU A 227 7.44 7.46 1.65
N HIS A 228 7.61 6.14 1.64
CA HIS A 228 6.60 5.17 2.04
C HIS A 228 6.82 4.59 3.44
N PHE A 229 7.94 4.86 4.09
CA PHE A 229 8.29 4.32 5.41
C PHE A 229 8.66 5.43 6.39
N ASP A 230 8.50 5.18 7.70
CA ASP A 230 8.97 6.10 8.74
C ASP A 230 10.49 6.12 8.84
N GLU A 231 11.13 5.02 8.45
CA GLU A 231 12.57 4.86 8.49
C GLU A 231 13.04 3.93 7.37
N VAL A 232 14.17 4.26 6.76
CA VAL A 232 14.92 3.37 5.89
C VAL A 232 16.32 3.18 6.49
N ILE A 233 16.74 1.93 6.66
CA ILE A 233 18.07 1.57 7.15
C ILE A 233 18.75 0.60 6.18
N ILE A 234 20.08 0.59 6.19
CA ILE A 234 20.89 -0.29 5.35
C ILE A 234 21.67 -1.25 6.24
N GLY A 235 21.48 -2.55 6.04
CA GLY A 235 22.29 -3.58 6.67
C GLY A 235 23.58 -3.81 5.89
N ALA A 236 24.71 -3.30 6.40
CA ALA A 236 26.02 -3.46 5.77
C ALA A 236 27.18 -3.26 6.75
N ASN A 237 28.29 -3.96 6.49
CA ASN A 237 29.49 -3.92 7.35
C ASN A 237 30.49 -2.79 7.02
N ASP A 238 30.31 -2.13 5.88
CA ASP A 238 31.10 -0.99 5.43
C ASP A 238 30.18 0.25 5.40
N ALA A 239 30.28 1.07 6.45
CA ALA A 239 29.43 2.25 6.60
C ALA A 239 29.86 3.40 5.68
N GLU A 240 31.17 3.60 5.50
CA GLU A 240 31.71 4.71 4.73
C GLU A 240 31.25 4.67 3.28
N LYS A 241 31.16 3.46 2.73
CA LYS A 241 30.66 3.19 1.38
C LYS A 241 29.27 3.80 1.09
N TYR A 242 28.41 3.90 2.09
CA TYR A 242 27.02 4.33 1.92
C TYR A 242 26.72 5.71 2.53
N ASN A 243 27.76 6.46 2.96
CA ASN A 243 27.61 7.79 3.56
C ASN A 243 26.83 8.77 2.66
N PHE A 244 26.97 8.66 1.34
CA PHE A 244 26.29 9.50 0.36
C PHE A 244 24.75 9.41 0.42
N LEU A 245 24.20 8.34 1.00
CA LEU A 245 22.76 8.15 1.14
C LEU A 245 22.18 8.91 2.35
N ASN A 246 23.02 9.34 3.30
CA ASN A 246 22.59 9.97 4.56
C ASN A 246 21.58 9.12 5.36
N LEU A 247 21.73 7.79 5.33
CA LEU A 247 20.89 6.83 6.05
C LEU A 247 21.65 6.14 7.17
N ARG A 248 20.92 5.55 8.14
CA ARG A 248 21.54 4.74 9.18
C ARG A 248 22.06 3.42 8.59
N ILE A 249 23.37 3.20 8.69
CA ILE A 249 24.00 1.94 8.33
C ILE A 249 24.15 1.07 9.58
N ILE A 250 23.62 -0.15 9.52
CA ILE A 250 23.62 -1.11 10.62
C ILE A 250 24.58 -2.25 10.25
N PRO A 251 25.74 -2.37 10.93
CA PRO A 251 26.64 -3.50 10.72
C PRO A 251 26.09 -4.79 11.34
N ASP A 252 26.62 -5.92 10.87
CA ASP A 252 26.37 -7.19 11.53
C ASP A 252 26.92 -7.16 12.96
N ILE A 253 26.12 -7.62 13.93
CA ILE A 253 26.56 -7.79 15.32
C ILE A 253 27.76 -8.76 15.38
N GLU A 254 27.74 -9.82 14.57
CA GLU A 254 28.87 -10.73 14.39
C GLU A 254 29.09 -11.03 12.89
N ARG A 255 30.22 -10.58 12.35
CA ARG A 255 30.54 -10.74 10.93
C ARG A 255 30.65 -12.21 10.50
N GLY A 256 30.28 -12.50 9.25
CA GLY A 256 30.49 -13.83 8.65
C GLY A 256 29.41 -14.88 8.98
N LYS A 257 28.32 -14.48 9.64
CA LYS A 257 27.18 -15.35 9.98
C LYS A 257 26.04 -15.35 8.96
N GLY A 258 26.27 -14.78 7.78
CA GLY A 258 25.35 -14.81 6.64
C GLY A 258 24.14 -13.89 6.78
N PRO A 259 23.18 -13.95 5.85
CA PRO A 259 22.03 -13.02 5.79
C PRO A 259 21.15 -13.00 7.05
N LEU A 260 21.07 -14.13 7.77
CA LEU A 260 20.31 -14.21 9.02
C LEU A 260 20.86 -13.24 10.09
N MET A 261 22.19 -13.04 10.13
CA MET A 261 22.80 -12.05 11.02
C MET A 261 22.45 -10.61 10.62
N GLY A 262 22.42 -10.32 9.31
CA GLY A 262 22.00 -9.01 8.81
C GLY A 262 20.55 -8.69 9.21
N ILE A 263 19.64 -9.67 9.05
CA ILE A 263 18.25 -9.58 9.50
C ILE A 263 18.21 -9.34 11.02
N TYR A 264 18.90 -10.17 11.81
CA TYR A 264 18.93 -10.05 13.27
C TYR A 264 19.41 -8.66 13.74
N SER A 265 20.53 -8.20 13.20
CA SER A 265 21.15 -6.93 13.55
C SER A 265 20.23 -5.75 13.22
N CYS A 266 19.64 -5.75 12.02
CA CYS A 266 18.74 -4.69 11.59
C CYS A 266 17.41 -4.72 12.35
N LEU A 267 16.84 -5.89 12.64
CA LEU A 267 15.61 -5.99 13.44
C LEU A 267 15.82 -5.47 14.87
N LYS A 268 16.97 -5.74 15.51
CA LYS A 268 17.27 -5.17 16.83
C LYS A 268 17.44 -3.64 16.77
N ALA A 269 18.07 -3.11 15.71
CA ALA A 269 18.31 -1.67 15.53
C ALA A 269 17.10 -0.87 15.01
N SER A 270 16.10 -1.53 14.43
CA SER A 270 14.91 -0.89 13.89
C SER A 270 14.07 -0.23 14.98
N LYS A 271 13.49 0.93 14.68
CA LYS A 271 12.56 1.64 15.59
C LYS A 271 11.12 1.14 15.51
N SER A 272 10.79 0.30 14.53
CA SER A 272 9.42 -0.11 14.25
C SER A 272 9.20 -1.58 14.57
N ASP A 273 7.98 -1.92 14.99
CA ASP A 273 7.58 -3.31 15.18
C ASP A 273 7.39 -4.05 13.85
N VAL A 274 6.99 -3.34 12.78
CA VAL A 274 6.86 -3.89 11.42
C VAL A 274 8.07 -3.48 10.59
N ASN A 275 8.68 -4.45 9.91
CA ASN A 275 9.90 -4.25 9.13
C ASN A 275 9.74 -4.88 7.76
N PHE A 276 9.83 -4.11 6.69
CA PHE A 276 10.00 -4.67 5.35
C PHE A 276 11.49 -4.90 5.11
N ILE A 277 11.87 -6.10 4.71
CA ILE A 277 13.26 -6.47 4.41
C ILE A 277 13.37 -6.78 2.92
N THR A 278 14.30 -6.10 2.26
CA THR A 278 14.66 -6.36 0.87
C THR A 278 16.15 -6.53 0.68
N ALA A 279 16.59 -7.34 -0.29
CA ALA A 279 17.97 -7.37 -0.73
C ALA A 279 18.28 -6.25 -1.72
N CYS A 280 19.54 -5.81 -1.77
CA CYS A 280 19.97 -4.76 -2.71
C CYS A 280 20.00 -5.19 -4.18
N ASP A 281 19.77 -6.46 -4.49
CA ASP A 281 19.73 -7.03 -5.85
C ASP A 281 18.31 -7.11 -6.44
N ILE A 282 17.28 -6.65 -5.71
CA ILE A 282 15.90 -6.52 -6.19
C ILE A 282 15.66 -5.03 -6.48
N PRO A 283 15.73 -4.58 -7.74
CA PRO A 283 15.77 -3.16 -8.09
C PRO A 283 14.41 -2.46 -8.06
N VAL A 284 13.31 -3.21 -8.20
CA VAL A 284 11.95 -2.68 -8.33
C VAL A 284 11.13 -3.02 -7.10
N MET A 285 10.58 -2.00 -6.44
CA MET A 285 9.77 -2.14 -5.24
C MET A 285 8.27 -2.05 -5.59
N ASN A 286 7.59 -3.19 -5.64
CA ASN A 286 6.13 -3.20 -5.78
C ASN A 286 5.45 -2.78 -4.46
N LEU A 287 5.19 -1.47 -4.32
CA LEU A 287 4.61 -0.89 -3.11
C LEU A 287 3.23 -1.44 -2.79
N SER A 288 2.42 -1.79 -3.79
CA SER A 288 1.10 -2.39 -3.57
C SER A 288 1.22 -3.74 -2.85
N LEU A 289 2.13 -4.59 -3.32
CA LEU A 289 2.43 -5.87 -2.68
C LEU A 289 3.02 -5.68 -1.28
N ILE A 290 3.96 -4.75 -1.11
CA ILE A 290 4.56 -4.42 0.18
C ILE A 290 3.47 -3.99 1.19
N HIS A 291 2.55 -3.11 0.81
CA HIS A 291 1.44 -2.69 1.65
C HIS A 291 0.50 -3.86 1.99
N SER A 292 0.23 -4.75 1.04
CA SER A 292 -0.54 -5.98 1.27
C SER A 292 0.12 -6.87 2.33
N MET A 293 1.43 -7.13 2.21
CA MET A 293 2.18 -7.89 3.20
C MET A 293 2.17 -7.23 4.58
N ILE A 294 2.29 -5.90 4.64
CA ILE A 294 2.20 -5.14 5.91
C ILE A 294 0.81 -5.30 6.54
N ASN A 295 -0.27 -5.24 5.76
CA ASN A 295 -1.63 -5.45 6.30
C ASN A 295 -1.78 -6.84 6.93
N LEU A 296 -1.28 -7.88 6.26
CA LEU A 296 -1.32 -9.28 6.72
C LEU A 296 -0.42 -9.53 7.93
N SER A 297 0.68 -8.78 8.07
CA SER A 297 1.59 -8.90 9.22
C SER A 297 0.93 -8.57 10.56
N SER A 298 -0.29 -7.99 10.57
CA SER A 298 -1.07 -7.64 11.77
C SER A 298 -1.02 -8.68 12.89
N ASN A 299 -1.09 -9.97 12.56
CA ASN A 299 -1.09 -11.07 13.53
C ASN A 299 -0.05 -12.18 13.21
N THR A 300 0.84 -11.93 12.25
CA THR A 300 1.76 -12.93 11.70
C THR A 300 3.18 -12.41 11.84
N ASP A 301 4.12 -13.28 12.20
CA ASP A 301 5.52 -12.87 12.39
C ASP A 301 6.22 -12.54 11.08
N ILE A 302 5.96 -13.34 10.05
CA ILE A 302 6.62 -13.23 8.76
C ILE A 302 5.57 -13.34 7.65
N VAL A 303 5.54 -12.37 6.75
CA VAL A 303 4.72 -12.43 5.54
C VAL A 303 5.63 -12.29 4.34
N MET A 304 5.60 -13.26 3.43
CA MET A 304 6.48 -13.27 2.27
C MET A 304 5.75 -13.71 0.99
N PRO A 305 6.25 -13.30 -0.19
CA PRO A 305 5.77 -13.79 -1.47
C PRO A 305 6.04 -15.29 -1.65
N LEU A 306 5.14 -15.96 -2.37
CA LEU A 306 5.34 -17.30 -2.91
C LEU A 306 5.07 -17.27 -4.42
N SER A 307 6.07 -17.61 -5.23
CA SER A 307 5.91 -17.66 -6.69
C SER A 307 5.02 -18.82 -7.13
N LYS A 308 4.59 -18.82 -8.40
CA LYS A 308 3.83 -19.94 -9.00
C LYS A 308 4.62 -21.26 -8.99
N GLU A 309 5.94 -21.16 -9.02
CA GLU A 309 6.90 -22.28 -8.95
C GLU A 309 7.18 -22.73 -7.50
N ASN A 310 6.47 -22.19 -6.51
CA ASN A 310 6.68 -22.40 -5.06
C ASN A 310 8.02 -21.89 -4.53
N GLU A 311 8.62 -20.90 -5.18
CA GLU A 311 9.81 -20.23 -4.68
C GLU A 311 9.44 -19.16 -3.66
N GLN A 312 10.18 -19.15 -2.55
CA GLN A 312 9.95 -18.25 -1.41
C GLN A 312 10.97 -17.13 -1.44
N GLU A 313 10.50 -15.92 -1.13
CA GLU A 313 11.35 -14.72 -1.15
C GLU A 313 11.52 -14.12 0.25
N PRO A 314 12.34 -14.74 1.13
CA PRO A 314 12.54 -14.24 2.49
C PRO A 314 13.33 -12.93 2.54
N LEU A 315 13.97 -12.54 1.42
CA LEU A 315 14.63 -11.26 1.24
C LEU A 315 13.78 -10.27 0.42
N PHE A 316 12.47 -10.49 0.38
CA PHE A 316 11.46 -9.52 -0.05
C PHE A 316 10.21 -9.71 0.81
N ALA A 317 10.33 -9.49 2.12
CA ALA A 317 9.31 -9.94 3.07
C ALA A 317 9.14 -8.99 4.26
N VAL A 318 7.98 -9.08 4.91
CA VAL A 318 7.67 -8.32 6.12
C VAL A 318 7.92 -9.19 7.34
N TYR A 319 8.71 -8.66 8.28
CA TYR A 319 9.09 -9.28 9.54
C TYR A 319 8.63 -8.43 10.72
N ARG A 320 8.04 -9.07 11.73
CA ARG A 320 7.84 -8.47 13.05
C ARG A 320 9.17 -8.36 13.79
N LYS A 321 9.35 -7.29 14.55
CA LYS A 321 10.57 -7.05 15.33
C LYS A 321 10.88 -8.20 16.29
N ARG A 322 9.84 -8.81 16.87
CA ARG A 322 9.97 -10.01 17.74
C ARG A 322 10.61 -11.23 17.07
N VAL A 323 10.71 -11.27 15.73
CA VAL A 323 11.46 -12.32 15.02
C VAL A 323 12.96 -12.26 15.36
N ALA A 324 13.48 -11.11 15.80
CA ALA A 324 14.88 -10.98 16.22
C ALA A 324 15.27 -12.00 17.31
N GLU A 325 14.38 -12.28 18.28
CA GLU A 325 14.66 -13.26 19.34
C GLU A 325 14.80 -14.69 18.80
N LYS A 326 14.10 -15.00 17.71
CA LYS A 326 14.14 -16.31 17.05
C LYS A 326 15.38 -16.45 16.21
N ALA A 327 15.74 -15.38 15.50
CA ALA A 327 17.01 -15.30 14.78
C ALA A 327 18.19 -15.48 15.73
N GLU A 328 18.16 -14.83 16.91
CA GLU A 328 19.18 -14.95 17.96
C GLU A 328 19.38 -16.41 18.40
N ARG A 329 18.30 -17.15 18.68
CA ARG A 329 18.38 -18.57 19.06
C ARG A 329 19.03 -19.42 17.97
N ILE A 330 18.58 -19.27 16.72
CA ILE A 330 19.14 -20.02 15.59
C ILE A 330 20.63 -19.71 15.43
N LEU A 331 21.04 -18.45 15.56
CA LEU A 331 22.43 -18.03 15.45
C LEU A 331 23.30 -18.59 16.60
N GLN A 332 22.78 -18.62 17.82
CA GLN A 332 23.45 -19.22 19.00
C GLN A 332 23.67 -20.72 18.82
N GLU A 333 22.76 -21.40 18.14
CA GLU A 333 22.87 -22.82 17.77
C GLU A 333 23.72 -23.06 16.50
N ASN A 334 24.47 -22.05 16.05
CA ASN A 334 25.27 -22.05 14.81
C ASN A 334 24.47 -22.18 13.50
N GLY A 335 23.15 -22.06 13.54
CA GLY A 335 22.29 -21.97 12.38
C GLY A 335 22.50 -20.65 11.62
N ARG A 336 22.34 -20.69 10.28
CA ARG A 336 22.60 -19.53 9.40
C ARG A 336 21.54 -19.28 8.34
N ARG A 337 20.56 -20.18 8.18
CA ARG A 337 19.60 -20.10 7.08
C ARG A 337 18.38 -19.29 7.52
N ILE A 338 17.96 -18.33 6.70
CA ILE A 338 16.77 -17.51 6.96
C ILE A 338 15.53 -18.40 7.10
N ILE A 339 15.46 -19.46 6.29
CA ILE A 339 14.29 -20.35 6.27
C ILE A 339 14.05 -21.09 7.59
N ASP A 340 15.08 -21.28 8.40
CA ASP A 340 14.92 -21.92 9.72
C ASP A 340 14.06 -21.05 10.67
N LEU A 341 13.91 -19.74 10.40
CA LEU A 341 12.97 -18.87 11.13
C LEU A 341 11.52 -19.33 11.04
N LEU A 342 11.13 -19.98 9.94
CA LEU A 342 9.75 -20.45 9.72
C LEU A 342 9.36 -21.56 10.70
N LYS A 343 10.34 -22.33 11.20
CA LYS A 343 10.11 -23.38 12.20
C LYS A 343 9.69 -22.84 13.56
N HIS A 344 10.03 -21.58 13.83
CA HIS A 344 9.81 -20.92 15.11
C HIS A 344 8.85 -19.74 15.01
N SER A 345 8.27 -19.50 13.83
CA SER A 345 7.47 -18.32 13.54
C SER A 345 6.14 -18.64 12.91
N SER A 346 5.11 -17.87 13.27
CA SER A 346 3.90 -17.80 12.46
C SER A 346 4.25 -17.13 11.14
N TYR A 347 3.90 -17.75 10.03
CA TYR A 347 4.16 -17.17 8.72
C TYR A 347 2.94 -17.28 7.82
N GLN A 348 2.89 -16.42 6.81
CA GLN A 348 1.85 -16.41 5.80
C GLN A 348 2.47 -16.09 4.45
N TYR A 349 1.97 -16.76 3.41
CA TYR A 349 2.32 -16.42 2.03
C TYR A 349 1.33 -15.44 1.44
N VAL A 350 1.83 -14.62 0.51
CA VAL A 350 1.03 -13.83 -0.40
C VAL A 350 1.33 -14.33 -1.80
N ASP A 351 0.28 -14.67 -2.54
CA ASP A 351 0.41 -15.07 -3.93
C ASP A 351 1.12 -13.96 -4.71
N PHE A 352 2.11 -14.39 -5.49
CA PHE A 352 3.02 -13.51 -6.17
C PHE A 352 3.08 -13.87 -7.64
N ASP A 353 2.43 -13.05 -8.47
CA ASP A 353 2.73 -13.06 -9.90
C ASP A 353 3.97 -12.19 -10.11
N CYS A 354 5.12 -12.84 -10.22
CA CYS A 354 6.42 -12.17 -10.37
C CYS A 354 6.48 -11.31 -11.64
N GLY A 355 5.63 -11.59 -12.64
CA GLY A 355 5.61 -10.89 -13.92
C GLY A 355 7.02 -10.75 -14.49
N THR A 356 7.28 -9.64 -15.19
CA THR A 356 8.63 -9.27 -15.65
C THR A 356 9.32 -8.29 -14.70
N TRP A 357 8.58 -7.68 -13.77
CA TRP A 357 9.08 -6.63 -12.88
C TRP A 357 9.98 -7.16 -11.77
N TYR A 358 9.70 -8.37 -11.27
CA TYR A 358 10.52 -8.97 -10.24
C TYR A 358 11.75 -9.61 -10.86
N GLN A 359 12.91 -9.07 -10.54
CA GLN A 359 14.19 -9.52 -11.05
C GLN A 359 15.20 -9.52 -9.91
N ASN A 360 15.96 -10.60 -9.78
CA ASN A 360 17.11 -10.65 -8.90
C ASN A 360 18.38 -10.51 -9.73
N LEU A 361 19.13 -9.42 -9.53
CA LEU A 361 20.34 -9.10 -10.28
C LEU A 361 21.55 -9.85 -9.69
N ASN A 362 21.56 -11.17 -9.88
CA ASN A 362 22.58 -12.05 -9.37
C ASN A 362 23.87 -12.05 -10.21
N HIS A 363 23.73 -11.88 -11.52
CA HIS A 363 24.73 -12.00 -12.57
C HIS A 363 24.79 -10.75 -13.47
N LYS A 364 25.94 -10.52 -14.12
CA LYS A 364 26.17 -9.32 -14.93
C LYS A 364 25.23 -9.25 -16.14
N GLU A 365 24.90 -10.39 -16.71
CA GLU A 365 23.95 -10.50 -17.83
C GLU A 365 22.54 -10.04 -17.45
N GLU A 366 22.07 -10.41 -16.25
CA GLU A 366 20.76 -10.00 -15.72
C GLU A 366 20.72 -8.49 -15.53
N TYR A 367 21.77 -7.90 -14.95
CA TYR A 367 21.91 -6.45 -14.82
C TYR A 367 21.91 -5.75 -16.19
N LEU A 368 22.68 -6.23 -17.17
CA LEU A 368 22.72 -5.64 -18.50
C LEU A 368 21.35 -5.72 -19.20
N LYS A 369 20.62 -6.82 -19.02
CA LYS A 369 19.25 -6.96 -19.53
C LYS A 369 18.31 -5.95 -18.85
N PHE A 370 18.35 -5.86 -17.53
CA PHE A 370 17.55 -4.92 -16.74
C PHE A 370 17.80 -3.46 -17.16
N VAL A 371 19.07 -3.08 -17.38
CA VAL A 371 19.44 -1.73 -17.82
C VAL A 371 18.96 -1.44 -19.26
N LYS A 372 18.92 -2.45 -20.14
CA LYS A 372 18.46 -2.30 -21.53
C LYS A 372 16.94 -2.28 -21.70
N ASN A 373 16.18 -2.78 -20.73
CA ASN A 373 14.72 -2.90 -20.80
C ASN A 373 14.02 -2.04 -19.73
N PRO A 374 13.92 -0.71 -19.89
CA PRO A 374 13.18 0.16 -18.96
C PRO A 374 11.72 -0.26 -18.78
N ASP A 375 11.12 -0.79 -19.85
CA ASP A 375 9.75 -1.27 -19.90
C ASP A 375 9.45 -2.44 -18.96
N GLU A 376 10.46 -3.24 -18.59
CA GLU A 376 10.36 -4.36 -17.65
C GLU A 376 10.44 -3.89 -16.18
N ARG A 377 10.57 -2.58 -15.91
CA ARG A 377 10.74 -2.04 -14.55
C ARG A 377 9.44 -1.57 -13.90
N ASP A 378 8.31 -1.67 -14.60
CA ASP A 378 7.01 -1.22 -14.08
C ASP A 378 6.21 -2.38 -13.49
N CYS A 379 6.11 -2.42 -12.17
CA CYS A 379 5.30 -3.41 -11.44
C CYS A 379 3.78 -3.19 -11.58
N ASN A 380 3.35 -2.08 -12.22
CA ASN A 380 1.94 -1.78 -12.47
C ASN A 380 1.46 -2.24 -13.85
N ARG A 381 2.35 -2.77 -14.70
CA ARG A 381 1.97 -3.47 -15.92
C ARG A 381 1.51 -4.88 -15.53
N VAL A 382 0.20 -5.11 -15.57
CA VAL A 382 -0.41 -6.44 -15.63
C VAL A 382 -1.01 -6.61 -17.01
#